data_AF-A0A818IYR2-F1
#
_entry.id   AF-A0A818IYR2-F1
#
_cell.length_a   1.000
_cell.length_b   1.000
_cell.length_c   1.000
_cell.angle_alpha   90.00
_cell.angle_beta   90.00
_cell.angle_gamma   90.00
#
_symmetry.space_group_name_H-M   'P 1'
#
loop_
_entity.id
_entity.type
_entity.pdbx_description
1 polymer ?
#
loop_
_entity_poly.entity_id
_entity_poly.type
_entity_poly.pdbx_seq_one_letter_code
_entity_poly.pdbx_strand_id
1 'polypeptide(L)'
;MSKNSIEEHLTTIRQHGLSLSVEQLKTSFDFFVTELKTIDNFETRSSLIDQMISPLISLSFNDKRLAEVELIQHEFFLILRDQILIEHLRRRHIEGNLTGKILLNASNLFMNLYHNITDTNAAECKHLLLHYLLIDELVQCLNELNHSDKHMNDPYLLRSISFLLTALKHLHAKQVINDEYSLLKPLFSAIAQCLTSLNTIAMIRNLKQNFTQHLDYRNILFLDTMPWYAQWYSDYSDLEIFLQVLRMLLKEFTDWFTSCSPDSYRHCGPKIGSMLRHLTYFLVRPIESDNLKIFSEGFYDDYCRLLSHWILFLSSTLSFPLDETNTSAIRTILQMLYNFTLHLNVLNYMKTIPTLIPMLLQITEVVHIEIQMNAYRCLGKLMREDDIKKMANPSKIACVYIDFINRTIDDRAQTRRFYSLLDSLKNFVQHDQVKSELIKQQKGSGHVDE
;
A
#
# COMPACT_ATOMS: atom_id res chain seq x y z
N MET A 1 10.52 39.07 21.53
CA MET A 1 9.11 38.94 22.00
C MET A 1 8.96 37.54 22.60
N SER A 2 8.06 37.35 23.56
CA SER A 2 8.22 36.31 24.59
C SER A 2 7.77 34.92 24.14
N LYS A 3 8.55 33.89 24.50
CA LYS A 3 8.20 32.46 24.39
C LYS A 3 6.77 32.10 24.82
N ASN A 4 6.14 32.94 25.66
CA ASN A 4 4.77 32.78 26.12
C ASN A 4 3.74 32.79 24.98
N SER A 5 3.95 33.58 23.92
CA SER A 5 2.96 33.70 22.83
C SER A 5 2.98 32.47 21.90
N ILE A 6 4.15 31.88 21.62
CA ILE A 6 4.23 30.61 20.86
C ILE A 6 3.56 29.48 21.64
N GLU A 7 3.85 29.34 22.93
CA GLU A 7 3.27 28.26 23.74
C GLU A 7 1.75 28.40 23.86
N GLU A 8 1.20 29.61 23.85
CA GLU A 8 -0.25 29.85 23.80
C GLU A 8 -0.89 29.30 22.51
N HIS A 9 -0.32 29.61 21.35
CA HIS A 9 -0.79 29.06 20.08
C HIS A 9 -0.64 27.53 20.02
N LEU A 10 0.49 26.99 20.48
CA LEU A 10 0.70 25.54 20.52
C LEU A 10 -0.27 24.84 21.47
N THR A 11 -0.51 25.40 22.65
CA THR A 11 -1.46 24.87 23.63
C THR A 11 -2.88 24.90 23.08
N THR A 12 -3.26 25.99 22.40
CA THR A 12 -4.55 26.11 21.73
C THR A 12 -4.75 25.02 20.69
N ILE A 13 -3.76 24.77 19.82
CA ILE A 13 -3.82 23.69 18.82
C ILE A 13 -3.87 22.31 19.50
N ARG A 14 -3.08 22.07 20.56
CA ARG A 14 -3.08 20.79 21.30
C ARG A 14 -4.42 20.49 21.94
N GLN A 15 -5.03 21.47 22.60
CA GLN A 15 -6.23 21.27 23.43
C GLN A 15 -7.53 21.41 22.63
N HIS A 16 -7.54 22.30 21.64
CA HIS A 16 -8.74 22.70 20.92
C HIS A 16 -8.64 22.49 19.41
N GLY A 17 -7.56 21.88 18.91
CA GLY A 17 -7.26 21.80 17.49
C GLY A 17 -8.44 21.31 16.64
N LEU A 18 -9.16 20.26 17.05
CA LEU A 18 -10.34 19.71 16.34
C LEU A 18 -11.52 20.69 16.26
N SER A 19 -11.55 21.73 17.09
CA SER A 19 -12.59 22.77 17.10
C SER A 19 -12.17 24.08 16.42
N LEU A 20 -10.89 24.26 16.08
CA LEU A 20 -10.37 25.49 15.46
C LEU A 20 -10.79 25.61 14.01
N SER A 21 -11.35 26.73 13.57
CA SER A 21 -11.62 26.96 12.15
C SER A 21 -10.32 27.03 11.32
N VAL A 22 -10.43 26.88 10.00
CA VAL A 22 -9.32 27.05 9.05
C VAL A 22 -8.65 28.41 9.21
N GLU A 23 -9.44 29.47 9.39
CA GLU A 23 -8.92 30.84 9.61
C GLU A 23 -8.14 30.97 10.92
N GLN A 24 -8.58 30.28 11.99
CA GLN A 24 -7.86 30.26 13.27
C GLN A 24 -6.54 29.48 13.18
N LEU A 25 -6.52 28.39 12.41
CA LEU A 25 -5.28 27.65 12.12
C LEU A 25 -4.33 28.50 11.28
N LYS A 26 -4.84 29.18 10.25
CA LYS A 26 -4.07 30.09 9.40
C LYS A 26 -3.44 31.22 10.21
N THR A 27 -4.21 31.86 11.11
CA THR A 27 -3.69 32.89 12.03
C THR A 27 -2.52 32.36 12.87
N SER A 28 -2.61 31.11 13.34
CA SER A 28 -1.52 30.47 14.07
C SER A 28 -0.31 30.19 13.17
N PHE A 29 -0.53 29.81 11.91
CA PHE A 29 0.54 29.58 10.95
C PHE A 29 1.25 30.88 10.54
N ASP A 30 0.51 31.98 10.34
CA ASP A 30 1.08 33.31 10.07
C ASP A 30 2.01 33.76 11.21
N PHE A 31 1.56 33.52 12.45
CA PHE A 31 2.37 33.76 13.64
C PHE A 31 3.63 32.89 13.65
N PHE A 32 3.52 31.58 13.38
CA PHE A 32 4.66 30.67 13.31
C PHE A 32 5.67 31.10 12.24
N VAL A 33 5.20 31.47 11.04
CA VAL A 33 6.07 31.95 9.95
C VAL A 33 6.84 33.19 10.39
N THR A 34 6.16 34.14 11.04
CA THR A 34 6.79 35.38 11.54
C THR A 34 7.91 35.05 12.52
N GLU A 35 7.65 34.19 13.50
CA GLU A 35 8.65 33.79 14.49
C GLU A 35 9.83 33.04 13.85
N LEU A 36 9.56 32.11 12.91
CA LEU A 36 10.61 31.36 12.22
C LEU A 36 11.54 32.24 11.39
N LYS A 37 11.02 33.32 10.80
CA LYS A 37 11.80 34.32 10.05
C LYS A 37 12.77 35.12 10.93
N THR A 38 12.56 35.16 12.25
CA THR A 38 13.46 35.87 13.18
C THR A 38 14.68 35.06 13.63
N ILE A 39 14.70 33.76 13.37
CA ILE A 39 15.73 32.84 13.88
C ILE A 39 16.67 32.45 12.76
N ASP A 40 17.91 32.93 12.73
CA ASP A 40 18.88 32.57 11.68
C ASP A 40 19.53 31.19 11.88
N ASN A 41 19.69 30.76 13.14
CA ASN A 41 20.35 29.50 13.46
C ASN A 41 19.44 28.29 13.14
N PHE A 42 19.96 27.37 12.32
CA PHE A 42 19.23 26.19 11.84
C PHE A 42 18.76 25.26 12.94
N GLU A 43 19.61 24.94 13.94
CA GLU A 43 19.25 24.03 15.03
C GLU A 43 18.13 24.59 15.90
N THR A 44 18.25 25.88 16.25
CA THR A 44 17.24 26.59 17.04
C THR A 44 15.91 26.65 16.30
N ARG A 45 15.96 26.97 15.00
CA ARG A 45 14.79 26.99 14.13
C ARG A 45 14.15 25.62 14.01
N SER A 46 14.95 24.56 13.82
CA SER A 46 14.48 23.18 13.70
C SER A 46 13.81 22.69 14.99
N SER A 47 14.38 22.99 16.14
CA SER A 47 13.79 22.67 17.45
C SER A 47 12.43 23.36 17.66
N LEU A 48 12.31 24.61 17.22
CA LEU A 48 11.03 25.33 17.27
C LEU A 48 10.01 24.70 16.31
N ILE A 49 10.42 24.34 15.10
CA ILE A 49 9.56 23.66 14.13
C ILE A 49 9.07 22.31 14.67
N ASP A 50 9.90 21.53 15.36
CA ASP A 50 9.47 20.26 15.97
C ASP A 50 8.33 20.46 16.98
N GLN A 51 8.42 21.52 17.80
CA GLN A 51 7.37 21.88 18.74
C GLN A 51 6.06 22.28 18.04
N MET A 52 6.16 22.94 16.88
CA MET A 52 5.03 23.35 16.05
C MET A 52 4.38 22.18 15.30
N ILE A 53 5.16 21.23 14.80
CA ILE A 53 4.65 20.08 14.03
C ILE A 53 3.95 19.06 14.91
N SER A 54 4.47 18.80 16.12
CA SER A 54 3.94 17.77 17.03
C SER A 54 2.40 17.79 17.20
N PRO A 55 1.76 18.93 17.54
CA PRO A 55 0.30 18.98 17.65
C PRO A 55 -0.44 18.88 16.30
N LEU A 56 0.20 19.27 15.21
CA LEU A 56 -0.38 19.17 13.87
C LEU A 56 -0.41 17.72 13.37
N ILE A 57 0.55 16.89 13.77
CA ILE A 57 0.54 15.45 13.45
C ILE A 57 -0.73 14.80 14.02
N SER A 58 -1.05 15.03 15.30
CA SER A 58 -2.26 14.47 15.91
C SER A 58 -3.56 14.92 15.24
N LEU A 59 -3.58 16.16 14.73
CA LEU A 59 -4.72 16.68 13.98
C LEU A 59 -4.81 16.05 12.60
N SER A 60 -3.71 16.02 11.83
CA SER A 60 -3.67 15.53 10.44
C SER A 60 -4.16 14.10 10.26
N PHE A 61 -4.06 13.26 11.29
CA PHE A 61 -4.55 11.88 11.26
C PHE A 61 -6.09 11.80 11.36
N ASN A 62 -6.71 12.72 12.11
CA ASN A 62 -8.14 12.68 12.44
C ASN A 62 -8.95 13.76 11.71
N ASP A 63 -8.29 14.65 10.98
CA ASP A 63 -8.86 15.91 10.53
C ASP A 63 -8.41 16.27 9.12
N LYS A 64 -9.39 16.46 8.24
CA LYS A 64 -9.17 16.77 6.82
C LYS A 64 -8.87 18.25 6.58
N ARG A 65 -9.07 19.14 7.57
CA ARG A 65 -8.93 20.59 7.41
C ARG A 65 -7.51 20.99 7.03
N LEU A 66 -6.49 20.31 7.55
CA LEU A 66 -5.09 20.57 7.18
C LEU A 66 -4.82 20.30 5.69
N ALA A 67 -5.66 19.52 5.02
CA ALA A 67 -5.61 19.28 3.59
C ALA A 67 -6.53 20.23 2.79
N GLU A 68 -7.08 21.29 3.40
CA GLU A 68 -7.77 22.34 2.65
C GLU A 68 -6.77 23.21 1.88
N VAL A 69 -7.16 23.64 0.68
CA VAL A 69 -6.33 24.37 -0.27
C VAL A 69 -5.65 25.59 0.39
N GLU A 70 -6.41 26.34 1.18
CA GLU A 70 -5.96 27.56 1.85
C GLU A 70 -4.84 27.31 2.86
N LEU A 71 -4.86 26.16 3.53
CA LEU A 71 -3.80 25.77 4.47
C LEU A 71 -2.61 25.15 3.75
N ILE A 72 -2.82 24.29 2.75
CA ILE A 72 -1.72 23.65 2.01
C ILE A 72 -0.83 24.70 1.31
N GLN A 73 -1.44 25.74 0.74
CA GLN A 73 -0.73 26.84 0.08
C GLN A 73 0.04 27.75 1.05
N HIS A 74 -0.19 27.61 2.35
CA HIS A 74 0.39 28.48 3.35
C HIS A 74 1.92 28.39 3.37
N GLU A 75 2.60 29.53 3.54
CA GLU A 75 4.07 29.63 3.56
C GLU A 75 4.72 28.69 4.60
N PHE A 76 4.01 28.41 5.69
CA PHE A 76 4.44 27.47 6.70
C PHE A 76 4.80 26.09 6.12
N PHE A 77 3.99 25.51 5.22
CA PHE A 77 4.30 24.21 4.61
C PHE A 77 5.47 24.28 3.63
N LEU A 78 5.67 25.41 2.95
CA LEU A 78 6.86 25.64 2.13
C LEU A 78 8.12 25.66 3.01
N ILE A 79 8.08 26.34 4.16
CA ILE A 79 9.17 26.34 5.14
C ILE A 79 9.45 24.91 5.65
N LEU A 80 8.42 24.12 5.97
CA LEU A 80 8.60 22.73 6.39
C LEU A 80 9.27 21.89 5.29
N ARG A 81 8.84 22.04 4.04
CA ARG A 81 9.46 21.33 2.91
C ARG A 81 10.92 21.73 2.72
N ASP A 82 11.18 23.03 2.60
CA ASP A 82 12.48 23.54 2.18
C ASP A 82 13.52 23.46 3.30
N GLN A 83 13.12 23.81 4.52
CA GLN A 83 14.05 23.93 5.63
C GLN A 83 14.10 22.68 6.51
N ILE A 84 13.04 21.88 6.57
CA ILE A 84 13.10 20.59 7.26
C ILE A 84 13.39 19.47 6.29
N LEU A 85 12.46 19.15 5.38
CA LEU A 85 12.60 17.95 4.54
C LEU A 85 13.87 18.00 3.68
N ILE A 86 14.03 19.03 2.84
CA ILE A 86 15.16 19.15 1.92
C ILE A 86 16.47 19.30 2.68
N GLU A 87 16.57 20.29 3.58
CA GLU A 87 17.85 20.59 4.23
C GLU A 87 18.28 19.50 5.24
N HIS A 88 17.37 18.82 5.94
CA HIS A 88 17.76 17.69 6.80
C HIS A 88 18.18 16.48 5.99
N LEU A 89 17.51 16.19 4.86
CA LEU A 89 17.97 15.15 3.95
C LEU A 89 19.38 15.50 3.45
N ARG A 90 19.64 16.74 3.05
CA ARG A 90 20.97 17.19 2.63
C ARG A 90 22.04 17.05 3.72
N ARG A 91 21.69 17.41 4.96
CA ARG A 91 22.59 17.38 6.13
C ARG A 91 22.68 16.02 6.83
N ARG A 92 22.10 14.95 6.27
CA ARG A 92 22.09 13.58 6.82
C ARG A 92 23.47 13.04 7.25
N HIS A 93 24.55 13.60 6.72
CA HIS A 93 25.93 13.23 7.04
C HIS A 93 26.50 13.89 8.30
N ILE A 94 25.83 14.91 8.86
CA ILE A 94 26.48 15.86 9.75
C ILE A 94 26.25 15.56 11.24
N GLU A 95 25.09 15.05 11.70
CA GLU A 95 24.87 14.89 13.15
C GLU A 95 23.73 13.92 13.54
N GLY A 96 23.85 13.30 14.73
CA GLY A 96 23.03 12.19 15.22
C GLY A 96 21.64 12.53 15.77
N ASN A 97 20.78 11.50 15.86
CA ASN A 97 19.46 11.32 16.51
C ASN A 97 18.46 12.50 16.63
N LEU A 98 18.85 13.71 17.06
CA LEU A 98 17.94 14.84 17.25
C LEU A 98 17.39 15.36 15.91
N THR A 99 18.24 15.45 14.89
CA THR A 99 17.89 15.81 13.50
C THR A 99 16.97 14.78 12.84
N GLY A 100 17.17 13.49 13.11
CA GLY A 100 16.35 12.42 12.54
C GLY A 100 14.89 12.48 12.99
N LYS A 101 14.64 12.79 14.28
CA LYS A 101 13.28 12.84 14.82
C LYS A 101 12.43 13.96 14.18
N ILE A 102 13.04 15.14 13.95
CA ILE A 102 12.36 16.29 13.35
C ILE A 102 11.98 15.97 11.90
N LEU A 103 12.92 15.39 11.14
CA LEU A 103 12.66 14.91 9.78
C LEU A 103 11.52 13.87 9.75
N LEU A 104 11.50 12.93 10.70
CA LEU A 104 10.42 11.94 10.81
C LEU A 104 9.07 12.60 11.08
N ASN A 105 9.01 13.55 12.01
CA ASN A 105 7.78 14.25 12.36
C ASN A 105 7.23 15.05 11.17
N ALA A 106 8.10 15.78 10.47
CA ALA A 106 7.71 16.49 9.26
C ALA A 106 7.23 15.53 8.15
N SER A 107 7.95 14.44 7.92
CA SER A 107 7.57 13.42 6.92
C SER A 107 6.22 12.78 7.25
N ASN A 108 5.93 12.54 8.53
CA ASN A 108 4.66 12.00 9.01
C ASN A 108 3.50 12.99 8.81
N LEU A 109 3.72 14.27 9.14
CA LEU A 109 2.73 15.32 8.88
C LEU A 109 2.37 15.36 7.40
N PHE A 110 3.38 15.37 6.52
CA PHE A 110 3.16 15.33 5.08
C PHE A 110 2.36 14.08 4.72
N MET A 111 2.84 12.86 5.02
CA MET A 111 2.10 11.63 4.72
C MET A 111 0.61 11.69 5.10
N ASN A 112 0.28 12.24 6.27
CA ASN A 112 -1.11 12.39 6.71
C ASN A 112 -1.91 13.40 5.87
N LEU A 113 -1.31 14.53 5.45
CA LEU A 113 -1.93 15.44 4.48
C LEU A 113 -2.29 14.71 3.18
N TYR A 114 -1.36 13.89 2.68
CA TYR A 114 -1.53 13.18 1.41
C TYR A 114 -2.55 12.04 1.48
N HIS A 115 -2.78 11.47 2.66
CA HIS A 115 -3.87 10.53 2.89
C HIS A 115 -5.24 11.18 2.68
N ASN A 116 -5.35 12.50 2.88
CA ASN A 116 -6.57 13.27 2.79
C ASN A 116 -6.73 14.00 1.43
N ILE A 117 -6.02 13.55 0.39
CA ILE A 117 -6.14 14.17 -0.94
C ILE A 117 -7.49 13.89 -1.59
N THR A 118 -8.09 14.96 -2.05
CA THR A 118 -9.30 15.02 -2.86
C THR A 118 -8.96 15.58 -4.24
N ASP A 119 -9.92 15.54 -5.15
CA ASP A 119 -9.71 16.13 -6.49
C ASP A 119 -9.57 17.66 -6.42
N THR A 120 -10.04 18.28 -5.33
CA THR A 120 -9.99 19.73 -5.12
C THR A 120 -8.65 20.24 -4.60
N ASN A 121 -7.88 19.43 -3.85
CA ASN A 121 -6.59 19.83 -3.27
C ASN A 121 -5.37 19.19 -3.95
N ALA A 122 -5.58 18.25 -4.88
CA ALA A 122 -4.51 17.48 -5.50
C ALA A 122 -3.43 18.35 -6.17
N ALA A 123 -3.81 19.42 -6.86
CA ALA A 123 -2.86 20.31 -7.54
C ALA A 123 -1.89 21.01 -6.57
N GLU A 124 -2.40 21.48 -5.44
CA GLU A 124 -1.60 22.16 -4.42
C GLU A 124 -0.68 21.18 -3.69
N CYS A 125 -1.20 20.00 -3.36
CA CYS A 125 -0.42 18.91 -2.82
C CYS A 125 0.73 18.51 -3.78
N LYS A 126 0.46 18.46 -5.09
CA LYS A 126 1.50 18.19 -6.10
C LYS A 126 2.55 19.30 -6.10
N HIS A 127 2.16 20.57 -6.15
CA HIS A 127 3.09 21.70 -6.12
C HIS A 127 4.00 21.67 -4.87
N LEU A 128 3.45 21.24 -3.73
CA LEU A 128 4.20 21.12 -2.49
C LEU A 128 5.25 19.99 -2.55
N LEU A 129 4.88 18.74 -2.86
CA LEU A 129 5.80 17.60 -2.77
C LEU A 129 6.59 17.26 -4.06
N LEU A 130 6.05 17.54 -5.24
CA LEU A 130 6.74 17.31 -6.52
C LEU A 130 7.73 18.43 -6.80
N HIS A 131 8.62 18.66 -5.84
CA HIS A 131 9.66 19.68 -5.90
C HIS A 131 11.01 19.05 -6.25
N TYR A 132 11.69 19.60 -7.25
CA TYR A 132 12.89 18.98 -7.81
C TYR A 132 14.00 18.73 -6.78
N LEU A 133 14.23 19.68 -5.85
CA LEU A 133 15.24 19.50 -4.80
C LEU A 133 14.87 18.36 -3.85
N LEU A 134 13.59 18.19 -3.51
CA LEU A 134 13.17 17.12 -2.60
C LEU A 134 13.35 15.76 -3.27
N ILE A 135 12.98 15.65 -4.55
CA ILE A 135 13.16 14.43 -5.32
C ILE A 135 14.65 14.10 -5.48
N ASP A 136 15.50 15.09 -5.76
CA ASP A 136 16.95 14.89 -5.87
C ASP A 136 17.58 14.40 -4.56
N GLU A 137 17.24 15.01 -3.42
CA GLU A 137 17.75 14.58 -2.12
C GLU A 137 17.26 13.17 -1.75
N LEU A 138 16.02 12.81 -2.10
CA LEU A 138 15.52 11.43 -1.94
C LEU A 138 16.31 10.45 -2.82
N VAL A 139 16.58 10.79 -4.09
CA VAL A 139 17.41 9.98 -4.99
C VAL A 139 18.80 9.76 -4.39
N GLN A 140 19.44 10.81 -3.89
CA GLN A 140 20.76 10.70 -3.27
C GLN A 140 20.74 9.81 -2.04
N CYS A 141 19.73 9.93 -1.18
CA CYS A 141 19.56 9.06 0.00
C CYS A 141 19.44 7.58 -0.40
N LEU A 142 18.64 7.28 -1.43
CA LEU A 142 18.49 5.91 -1.93
C LEU A 142 19.78 5.38 -2.53
N ASN A 143 20.50 6.19 -3.30
CA ASN A 143 21.80 5.83 -3.85
C ASN A 143 22.81 5.52 -2.74
N GLU A 144 22.83 6.30 -1.66
CA GLU A 144 23.67 6.02 -0.50
C GLU A 144 23.29 4.73 0.21
N LEU A 145 22.01 4.47 0.43
CA LEU A 145 21.52 3.20 1.00
C LEU A 145 21.89 1.99 0.12
N ASN A 146 21.97 2.17 -1.19
CA ASN A 146 22.36 1.11 -2.11
C ASN A 146 23.87 0.78 -2.02
N HIS A 147 24.72 1.80 -1.88
CA HIS A 147 26.19 1.66 -1.99
C HIS A 147 26.92 1.70 -0.65
N SER A 148 26.24 2.02 0.46
CA SER A 148 26.85 2.22 1.76
C SER A 148 25.98 1.71 2.90
N ASP A 149 26.60 1.03 3.87
CA ASP A 149 25.94 0.66 5.13
C ASP A 149 25.72 1.86 6.07
N LYS A 150 26.25 3.04 5.70
CA LYS A 150 26.37 4.25 6.55
C LYS A 150 25.03 4.76 7.12
N HIS A 151 23.89 4.36 6.57
CA HIS A 151 22.57 4.78 7.05
C HIS A 151 21.57 3.63 7.23
N MET A 152 22.01 2.38 7.04
CA MET A 152 21.14 1.21 7.11
C MET A 152 20.54 0.95 8.49
N ASN A 153 21.14 1.53 9.54
CA ASN A 153 20.70 1.39 10.92
C ASN A 153 20.04 2.66 11.48
N ASP A 154 19.78 3.68 10.66
CA ASP A 154 19.08 4.90 11.10
C ASP A 154 17.55 4.72 10.96
N PRO A 155 16.82 4.41 12.06
CA PRO A 155 15.40 4.17 12.00
C PRO A 155 14.60 5.42 11.63
N TYR A 156 15.10 6.61 11.95
CA TYR A 156 14.40 7.86 11.69
C TYR A 156 14.47 8.21 10.20
N LEU A 157 15.65 8.11 9.59
CA LEU A 157 15.82 8.35 8.17
C LEU A 157 15.03 7.35 7.33
N LEU A 158 15.16 6.05 7.60
CA LEU A 158 14.48 5.00 6.83
C LEU A 158 12.96 5.16 6.88
N ARG A 159 12.42 5.51 8.05
CA ARG A 159 10.99 5.73 8.23
C ARG A 159 10.52 7.04 7.57
N SER A 160 11.35 8.07 7.58
CA SER A 160 11.08 9.33 6.87
C SER A 160 11.00 9.09 5.35
N ILE A 161 11.95 8.37 4.78
CA ILE A 161 11.93 7.97 3.36
C ILE A 161 10.66 7.17 3.07
N SER A 162 10.30 6.20 3.92
CA SER A 162 9.07 5.41 3.76
C SER A 162 7.81 6.29 3.74
N PHE A 163 7.70 7.28 4.62
CA PHE A 163 6.58 8.22 4.66
C PHE A 163 6.53 9.14 3.45
N LEU A 164 7.66 9.69 3.02
CA LEU A 164 7.73 10.56 1.84
C LEU A 164 7.40 9.80 0.56
N LEU A 165 7.92 8.59 0.41
CA LEU A 165 7.51 7.71 -0.67
C LEU A 165 5.98 7.50 -0.57
N THR A 166 5.44 7.09 0.59
CA THR A 166 3.99 6.86 0.81
C THR A 166 3.14 8.03 0.35
N ALA A 167 3.55 9.25 0.67
CA ALA A 167 2.91 10.48 0.21
C ALA A 167 2.90 10.61 -1.32
N LEU A 168 4.03 10.39 -2.00
CA LEU A 168 4.14 10.46 -3.47
C LEU A 168 3.23 9.45 -4.19
N LYS A 169 3.01 8.28 -3.60
CA LYS A 169 2.05 7.28 -4.10
C LYS A 169 0.60 7.74 -4.02
N HIS A 170 0.22 8.39 -2.93
CA HIS A 170 -1.13 8.93 -2.81
C HIS A 170 -1.38 10.02 -3.86
N LEU A 171 -0.37 10.84 -4.18
CA LEU A 171 -0.45 11.80 -5.29
C LEU A 171 -0.68 11.11 -6.63
N HIS A 172 -0.01 9.99 -6.87
CA HIS A 172 -0.13 9.30 -8.16
C HIS A 172 -1.52 8.78 -8.47
N ALA A 173 -2.25 8.34 -7.44
CA ALA A 173 -3.64 7.91 -7.60
C ALA A 173 -4.55 9.03 -8.17
N LYS A 174 -4.10 10.29 -8.17
CA LYS A 174 -4.81 11.47 -8.70
C LYS A 174 -4.33 11.92 -10.09
N GLN A 175 -3.80 10.99 -10.89
CA GLN A 175 -3.26 11.18 -12.26
C GLN A 175 -2.01 12.08 -12.30
N VAL A 176 -0.89 11.50 -12.71
CA VAL A 176 0.38 12.22 -12.92
C VAL A 176 0.51 12.56 -14.40
N ILE A 177 0.84 13.82 -14.72
CA ILE A 177 1.05 14.27 -16.10
C ILE A 177 2.51 14.00 -16.54
N ASN A 178 2.77 14.03 -17.84
CA ASN A 178 4.08 13.68 -18.41
C ASN A 178 5.27 14.46 -17.81
N ASP A 179 5.08 15.75 -17.49
CA ASP A 179 6.14 16.59 -16.91
C ASP A 179 6.49 16.15 -15.48
N GLU A 180 5.46 15.83 -14.68
CA GLU A 180 5.63 15.30 -13.32
C GLU A 180 6.28 13.91 -13.35
N TYR A 181 5.95 13.07 -14.33
CA TYR A 181 6.60 11.77 -14.50
C TYR A 181 8.10 11.91 -14.81
N SER A 182 8.47 12.85 -15.67
CA SER A 182 9.87 13.13 -16.01
C SER A 182 10.68 13.52 -14.77
N LEU A 183 10.08 14.26 -13.84
CA LEU A 183 10.69 14.59 -12.57
C LEU A 183 10.89 13.36 -11.66
N LEU A 184 9.95 12.42 -11.65
CA LEU A 184 9.98 11.25 -10.77
C LEU A 184 10.80 10.08 -11.31
N LYS A 185 11.10 10.06 -12.62
CA LYS A 185 11.87 8.99 -13.27
C LYS A 185 13.21 8.67 -12.57
N PRO A 186 14.03 9.65 -12.17
CA PRO A 186 15.27 9.37 -11.42
C PRO A 186 15.02 8.68 -10.07
N LEU A 187 13.96 9.07 -9.36
CA LEU A 187 13.56 8.45 -8.09
C LEU A 187 13.19 6.99 -8.29
N PHE A 188 12.40 6.69 -9.31
CA PHE A 188 12.09 5.30 -9.63
C PHE A 188 13.35 4.51 -9.96
N SER A 189 14.31 5.10 -10.70
CA SER A 189 15.57 4.42 -11.06
C SER A 189 16.36 4.05 -9.81
N ALA A 190 16.46 4.97 -8.86
CA ALA A 190 17.11 4.71 -7.58
C ALA A 190 16.40 3.60 -6.79
N ILE A 191 15.05 3.61 -6.74
CA ILE A 191 14.27 2.54 -6.10
C ILE A 191 14.54 1.18 -6.77
N ALA A 192 14.54 1.11 -8.10
CA ALA A 192 14.82 -0.13 -8.81
C ALA A 192 16.23 -0.65 -8.50
N GLN A 193 17.23 0.22 -8.48
CA GLN A 193 18.60 -0.14 -8.11
C GLN A 193 18.68 -0.68 -6.67
N CYS A 194 18.05 0.00 -5.70
CA CYS A 194 17.95 -0.47 -4.32
C CYS A 194 17.30 -1.86 -4.23
N LEU A 195 16.16 -2.05 -4.90
CA LEU A 195 15.47 -3.33 -4.92
C LEU A 195 16.33 -4.42 -5.55
N THR A 196 17.07 -4.12 -6.61
CA THR A 196 17.97 -5.06 -7.29
C THR A 196 19.33 -5.29 -6.63
N SER A 197 19.56 -4.66 -5.48
CA SER A 197 20.86 -4.71 -4.81
C SER A 197 21.13 -6.04 -4.11
N LEU A 198 22.42 -6.35 -3.95
CA LEU A 198 22.86 -7.49 -3.12
C LEU A 198 22.35 -7.36 -1.67
N ASN A 199 22.18 -6.13 -1.18
CA ASN A 199 21.64 -5.85 0.14
C ASN A 199 20.20 -6.35 0.29
N THR A 200 19.34 -6.06 -0.70
CA THR A 200 17.95 -6.54 -0.69
C THR A 200 17.88 -8.06 -0.83
N ILE A 201 18.71 -8.65 -1.68
CA ILE A 201 18.81 -10.12 -1.82
C ILE A 201 19.19 -10.76 -0.48
N ALA A 202 20.22 -10.22 0.20
CA ALA A 202 20.64 -10.70 1.51
C ALA A 202 19.52 -10.57 2.55
N MET A 203 18.75 -9.47 2.53
CA MET A 203 17.61 -9.27 3.42
C MET A 203 16.54 -10.35 3.21
N ILE A 204 16.14 -10.62 1.96
CA ILE A 204 15.14 -11.66 1.65
C ILE A 204 15.61 -13.03 2.14
N ARG A 205 16.87 -13.40 1.85
CA ARG A 205 17.44 -14.70 2.29
C ARG A 205 17.47 -14.82 3.82
N ASN A 206 17.69 -13.71 4.53
CA ASN A 206 17.76 -13.68 5.99
C ASN A 206 16.39 -13.60 6.68
N LEU A 207 15.29 -13.37 5.95
CA LEU A 207 13.94 -13.34 6.52
C LEU A 207 13.59 -14.61 7.31
N LYS A 208 14.20 -15.75 6.97
CA LYS A 208 14.00 -17.04 7.67
C LYS A 208 14.34 -16.96 9.16
N GLN A 209 15.37 -16.20 9.53
CA GLN A 209 15.77 -16.01 10.94
C GLN A 209 14.84 -15.03 11.68
N ASN A 210 14.16 -14.15 10.93
CA ASN A 210 13.34 -13.06 11.46
C ASN A 210 11.83 -13.32 11.36
N PHE A 211 11.42 -14.53 10.94
CA PHE A 211 10.01 -14.86 10.67
C PHE A 211 9.09 -14.67 11.89
N THR A 212 9.67 -14.78 13.10
CA THR A 212 9.01 -14.59 14.40
C THR A 212 9.36 -13.25 15.06
N GLN A 213 10.26 -12.46 14.49
CA GLN A 213 10.73 -11.19 15.04
C GLN A 213 10.02 -10.00 14.39
N HIS A 214 10.02 -8.84 15.05
CA HIS A 214 9.52 -7.63 14.42
C HIS A 214 10.42 -7.22 13.25
N LEU A 215 9.83 -6.95 12.08
CA LEU A 215 10.55 -6.34 10.96
C LEU A 215 11.11 -4.99 11.41
N ASP A 216 12.41 -4.81 11.24
CA ASP A 216 13.05 -3.51 11.39
C ASP A 216 12.61 -2.54 10.27
N TYR A 217 12.91 -1.26 10.45
CA TYR A 217 12.51 -0.22 9.48
C TYR A 217 13.18 -0.39 8.12
N ARG A 218 14.34 -1.05 8.07
CA ARG A 218 15.04 -1.38 6.84
C ARG A 218 14.22 -2.39 6.02
N ASN A 219 13.81 -3.50 6.63
CA ASN A 219 12.95 -4.50 5.99
C ASN A 219 11.63 -3.89 5.53
N ILE A 220 11.03 -3.02 6.33
CA ILE A 220 9.79 -2.31 5.95
C ILE A 220 10.02 -1.44 4.69
N LEU A 221 11.09 -0.63 4.67
CA LEU A 221 11.34 0.24 3.52
C LEU A 221 11.56 -0.58 2.23
N PHE A 222 12.46 -1.56 2.28
CA PHE A 222 12.91 -2.29 1.09
C PHE A 222 11.95 -3.39 0.62
N LEU A 223 11.20 -4.04 1.52
CA LEU A 223 10.38 -5.21 1.18
C LEU A 223 8.87 -4.93 1.20
N ASP A 224 8.44 -3.83 1.83
CA ASP A 224 7.04 -3.43 1.90
C ASP A 224 6.79 -2.15 1.08
N THR A 225 7.52 -1.09 1.37
CA THR A 225 7.28 0.23 0.74
C THR A 225 7.75 0.25 -0.72
N MET A 226 9.05 0.05 -0.96
CA MET A 226 9.69 0.19 -2.28
C MET A 226 9.08 -0.68 -3.40
N PRO A 227 8.75 -1.97 -3.20
CA PRO A 227 8.13 -2.78 -4.25
C PRO A 227 6.83 -2.16 -4.75
N TRP A 228 6.06 -1.54 -3.86
CA TRP A 228 4.83 -0.84 -4.23
C TRP A 228 5.07 0.36 -5.16
N TYR A 229 6.22 1.04 -5.05
CA TYR A 229 6.63 2.10 -5.98
C TYR A 229 7.12 1.56 -7.30
N ALA A 230 7.85 0.44 -7.26
CA ALA A 230 8.31 -0.20 -8.48
C ALA A 230 7.14 -0.61 -9.39
N GLN A 231 5.92 -0.76 -8.86
CA GLN A 231 4.71 -0.95 -9.69
C GLN A 231 4.46 0.19 -10.67
N TRP A 232 4.92 1.42 -10.39
CA TRP A 232 4.73 2.54 -11.31
C TRP A 232 5.41 2.26 -12.65
N TYR A 233 6.53 1.57 -12.67
CA TYR A 233 7.18 1.16 -13.92
C TYR A 233 6.30 0.28 -14.82
N SER A 234 5.33 -0.46 -14.27
CA SER A 234 4.40 -1.26 -15.07
C SER A 234 3.35 -0.41 -15.78
N ASP A 235 3.08 0.80 -15.28
CA ASP A 235 2.08 1.72 -15.83
C ASP A 235 2.69 2.68 -16.88
N TYR A 236 4.02 2.72 -17.02
CA TYR A 236 4.77 3.58 -17.97
C TYR A 236 5.70 2.77 -18.89
N SER A 237 6.27 3.41 -19.91
CA SER A 237 7.09 2.80 -20.98
C SER A 237 8.39 2.09 -20.55
N ASP A 238 8.71 2.05 -19.26
CA ASP A 238 9.94 1.50 -18.69
C ASP A 238 9.75 0.05 -18.18
N LEU A 239 8.99 -0.75 -18.94
CA LEU A 239 8.62 -2.13 -18.61
C LEU A 239 9.83 -3.03 -18.33
N GLU A 240 10.94 -2.88 -19.05
CA GLU A 240 12.12 -3.74 -18.89
C GLU A 240 12.75 -3.64 -17.48
N ILE A 241 12.80 -2.42 -16.90
CA ILE A 241 13.32 -2.22 -15.54
C ILE A 241 12.41 -2.91 -14.52
N PHE A 242 11.08 -2.79 -14.71
CA PHE A 242 10.11 -3.51 -13.89
C PHE A 242 10.33 -5.03 -13.95
N LEU A 243 10.53 -5.59 -15.14
CA LEU A 243 10.76 -7.02 -15.31
C LEU A 243 12.05 -7.50 -14.67
N GLN A 244 13.10 -6.68 -14.71
CA GLN A 244 14.36 -6.97 -14.03
C GLN A 244 14.16 -7.04 -12.50
N VAL A 245 13.52 -6.03 -11.91
CA VAL A 245 13.20 -6.00 -10.48
C VAL A 245 12.33 -7.21 -10.10
N LEU A 246 11.27 -7.44 -10.87
CA LEU A 246 10.35 -8.54 -10.67
C LEU A 246 11.06 -9.90 -10.69
N ARG A 247 11.90 -10.16 -11.69
CA ARG A 247 12.59 -11.45 -11.86
C ARG A 247 13.44 -11.78 -10.65
N MET A 248 14.24 -10.81 -10.21
CA MET A 248 15.14 -11.02 -9.09
C MET A 248 14.36 -11.19 -7.78
N LEU A 249 13.34 -10.36 -7.53
CA LEU A 249 12.54 -10.47 -6.30
C LEU A 249 11.72 -11.76 -6.29
N LEU A 250 11.11 -12.16 -7.42
CA LEU A 250 10.31 -13.37 -7.53
C LEU A 250 11.14 -14.60 -7.18
N LYS A 251 12.32 -14.74 -7.78
CA LYS A 251 13.20 -15.89 -7.54
C LYS A 251 13.60 -15.97 -6.06
N GLU A 252 14.17 -14.90 -5.52
CA GLU A 252 14.68 -14.89 -4.14
C GLU A 252 13.56 -15.07 -3.12
N PHE A 253 12.41 -14.43 -3.35
CA PHE A 253 11.22 -14.61 -2.50
C PHE A 253 10.68 -16.03 -2.59
N THR A 254 10.61 -16.63 -3.78
CA THR A 254 10.12 -18.00 -3.97
C THR A 254 11.07 -19.00 -3.30
N ASP A 255 12.38 -18.88 -3.51
CA ASP A 255 13.38 -19.74 -2.86
C ASP A 255 13.27 -19.67 -1.33
N TRP A 256 13.09 -18.46 -0.78
CA TRP A 256 12.88 -18.27 0.64
C TRP A 256 11.53 -18.85 1.12
N PHE A 257 10.42 -18.45 0.50
CA PHE A 257 9.06 -18.81 0.92
C PHE A 257 8.85 -20.32 0.84
N THR A 258 9.42 -20.97 -0.18
CA THR A 258 9.36 -22.42 -0.32
C THR A 258 10.17 -23.19 0.73
N SER A 259 11.09 -22.52 1.42
CA SER A 259 11.86 -23.07 2.54
C SER A 259 11.18 -22.91 3.91
N CYS A 260 10.10 -22.13 4.00
CA CYS A 260 9.35 -21.90 5.23
C CYS A 260 8.39 -23.07 5.50
N SER A 261 8.30 -23.49 6.77
CA SER A 261 7.26 -24.43 7.15
C SER A 261 5.89 -23.74 7.17
N PRO A 262 4.81 -24.40 6.74
CA PRO A 262 3.44 -23.85 6.83
C PRO A 262 3.06 -23.40 8.24
N ASP A 263 3.54 -24.11 9.27
CA ASP A 263 3.31 -23.78 10.67
C ASP A 263 3.91 -22.43 11.08
N SER A 264 4.99 -22.01 10.43
CA SER A 264 5.65 -20.74 10.74
C SER A 264 4.71 -19.56 10.51
N TYR A 265 3.85 -19.61 9.48
CA TYR A 265 2.95 -18.52 9.09
C TYR A 265 2.00 -18.08 10.22
N ARG A 266 1.62 -19.02 11.11
CA ARG A 266 0.78 -18.72 12.28
C ARG A 266 1.46 -17.81 13.30
N HIS A 267 2.79 -17.81 13.30
CA HIS A 267 3.60 -16.98 14.17
C HIS A 267 4.01 -15.66 13.49
N CYS A 268 3.55 -15.40 12.25
CA CYS A 268 3.72 -14.10 11.64
C CYS A 268 2.94 -13.04 12.43
N GLY A 269 3.65 -12.05 12.96
CA GLY A 269 3.00 -10.84 13.44
C GLY A 269 2.26 -10.11 12.29
N PRO A 270 1.28 -9.25 12.60
CA PRO A 270 0.48 -8.53 11.59
C PRO A 270 1.32 -7.76 10.55
N LYS A 271 2.47 -7.23 10.95
CA LYS A 271 3.41 -6.52 10.07
C LYS A 271 4.04 -7.44 9.01
N ILE A 272 4.46 -8.65 9.40
CA ILE A 272 5.01 -9.64 8.46
C ILE A 272 3.90 -10.09 7.50
N GLY A 273 2.70 -10.39 8.01
CA GLY A 273 1.55 -10.73 7.17
C GLY A 273 1.23 -9.65 6.13
N SER A 274 1.28 -8.36 6.53
CA SER A 274 1.09 -7.24 5.60
C SER A 274 2.19 -7.16 4.55
N MET A 275 3.46 -7.29 4.94
CA MET A 275 4.60 -7.30 4.01
C MET A 275 4.47 -8.45 3.00
N LEU A 276 4.17 -9.67 3.45
CA LEU A 276 4.00 -10.82 2.56
C LEU A 276 2.86 -10.61 1.58
N ARG A 277 1.75 -10.04 2.04
CA ARG A 277 0.63 -9.68 1.16
C ARG A 277 1.05 -8.64 0.13
N HIS A 278 1.75 -7.58 0.51
CA HIS A 278 2.16 -6.52 -0.41
C HIS A 278 3.20 -6.99 -1.42
N LEU A 279 4.20 -7.74 -0.97
CA LEU A 279 5.23 -8.31 -1.82
C LEU A 279 4.62 -9.33 -2.79
N THR A 280 3.74 -10.21 -2.32
CA THR A 280 3.05 -11.17 -3.20
C THR A 280 2.15 -10.45 -4.20
N TYR A 281 1.44 -9.40 -3.77
CA TYR A 281 0.65 -8.57 -4.70
C TYR A 281 1.54 -7.92 -5.76
N PHE A 282 2.71 -7.38 -5.39
CA PHE A 282 3.69 -6.87 -6.35
C PHE A 282 4.13 -7.94 -7.36
N LEU A 283 4.49 -9.12 -6.87
CA LEU A 283 4.96 -10.22 -7.68
C LEU A 283 3.88 -10.77 -8.62
N VAL A 284 2.60 -10.70 -8.21
CA VAL A 284 1.46 -11.22 -8.98
C VAL A 284 0.78 -10.15 -9.84
N ARG A 285 0.95 -8.85 -9.60
CA ARG A 285 0.38 -7.78 -10.44
C ARG A 285 0.63 -7.95 -11.96
N PRO A 286 1.81 -8.40 -12.42
CA PRO A 286 2.02 -8.76 -13.84
C PRO A 286 0.97 -9.70 -14.44
N ILE A 287 0.54 -10.72 -13.67
CA ILE A 287 -0.50 -11.70 -14.02
C ILE A 287 -1.85 -10.98 -14.26
N GLU A 288 -2.16 -9.95 -13.46
CA GLU A 288 -3.41 -9.19 -13.58
C GLU A 288 -3.46 -8.30 -14.84
N SER A 289 -2.29 -7.90 -15.35
CA SER A 289 -2.16 -6.94 -16.45
C SER A 289 -2.17 -7.56 -17.85
N ASP A 290 -2.33 -8.89 -17.96
CA ASP A 290 -2.28 -9.67 -19.22
C ASP A 290 -1.04 -9.37 -20.08
N ASN A 291 0.06 -8.98 -19.42
CA ASN A 291 1.32 -8.67 -20.07
C ASN A 291 2.02 -9.97 -20.50
N LEU A 292 1.68 -10.45 -21.69
CA LEU A 292 2.18 -11.69 -22.31
C LEU A 292 3.71 -11.82 -22.30
N LYS A 293 4.46 -10.70 -22.29
CA LYS A 293 5.94 -10.69 -22.21
C LYS A 293 6.49 -11.27 -20.90
N ILE A 294 5.70 -11.27 -19.83
CA ILE A 294 6.18 -11.56 -18.47
C ILE A 294 6.16 -13.06 -18.18
N PHE A 295 5.39 -13.84 -18.93
CA PHE A 295 5.38 -15.30 -18.84
C PHE A 295 6.19 -15.97 -19.95
N SER A 296 7.43 -15.49 -20.17
CA SER A 296 8.47 -16.36 -20.73
C SER A 296 8.70 -17.55 -19.78
N GLU A 297 9.25 -18.67 -20.29
CA GLU A 297 9.63 -19.84 -19.46
C GLU A 297 10.35 -19.46 -18.15
N GLY A 298 11.15 -18.38 -18.16
CA GLY A 298 11.95 -17.93 -17.03
C GLY A 298 11.21 -17.39 -15.78
N PHE A 299 9.89 -17.20 -15.80
CA PHE A 299 9.11 -16.80 -14.60
C PHE A 299 8.09 -17.86 -14.18
N TYR A 300 7.67 -18.72 -15.11
CA TYR A 300 6.56 -19.65 -14.92
C TYR A 300 6.83 -20.64 -13.77
N ASP A 301 8.03 -21.21 -13.72
CA ASP A 301 8.40 -22.19 -12.70
C ASP A 301 8.35 -21.60 -11.28
N ASP A 302 8.84 -20.38 -11.09
CA ASP A 302 8.81 -19.72 -9.78
C ASP A 302 7.37 -19.39 -9.36
N TYR A 303 6.50 -18.97 -10.29
CA TYR A 303 5.08 -18.78 -9.99
C TYR A 303 4.38 -20.09 -9.62
N CYS A 304 4.66 -21.18 -10.33
CA CYS A 304 4.12 -22.52 -10.01
C CYS A 304 4.57 -23.01 -8.63
N ARG A 305 5.85 -22.79 -8.27
CA ARG A 305 6.39 -23.09 -6.94
C ARG A 305 5.71 -22.24 -5.86
N LEU A 306 5.61 -20.93 -6.06
CA LEU A 306 4.97 -20.01 -5.13
C LEU A 306 3.51 -20.39 -4.88
N LEU A 307 2.75 -20.65 -5.95
CA LEU A 307 1.37 -21.12 -5.91
C LEU A 307 1.23 -22.43 -5.12
N SER A 308 2.09 -23.42 -5.41
CA SER A 308 2.05 -24.71 -4.72
C SER A 308 2.26 -24.54 -3.22
N HIS A 309 3.20 -23.68 -2.82
CA HIS A 309 3.43 -23.37 -1.41
C HIS A 309 2.29 -22.60 -0.75
N TRP A 310 1.63 -21.68 -1.46
CA TRP A 310 0.41 -21.05 -0.95
C TRP A 310 -0.72 -22.05 -0.68
N ILE A 311 -0.87 -23.06 -1.54
CA ILE A 311 -1.85 -24.13 -1.35
C ILE A 311 -1.48 -25.00 -0.13
N LEU A 312 -0.20 -25.32 0.06
CA LEU A 312 0.28 -26.02 1.25
C LEU A 312 0.01 -25.22 2.53
N PHE A 313 0.25 -23.90 2.49
CA PHE A 313 -0.03 -23.01 3.61
C PHE A 313 -1.52 -22.97 3.91
N LEU A 314 -2.38 -22.87 2.89
CA LEU A 314 -3.83 -22.92 3.06
C LEU A 314 -4.26 -24.22 3.74
N SER A 315 -3.78 -25.37 3.23
CA SER A 315 -4.10 -26.68 3.79
C SER A 315 -3.74 -26.79 5.27
N SER A 316 -2.56 -26.29 5.64
CA SER A 316 -2.12 -26.28 7.05
C SER A 316 -2.99 -25.34 7.88
N THR A 317 -3.22 -24.12 7.40
CA THR A 317 -4.00 -23.06 8.06
C THR A 317 -5.44 -23.51 8.38
N LEU A 318 -6.06 -24.30 7.49
CA LEU A 318 -7.39 -24.87 7.69
C LEU A 318 -7.48 -25.93 8.80
N SER A 319 -6.35 -26.49 9.23
CA SER A 319 -6.32 -27.49 10.31
C SER A 319 -6.43 -26.86 11.71
N PHE A 320 -6.50 -25.52 11.79
CA PHE A 320 -6.54 -24.77 13.05
C PHE A 320 -7.90 -24.10 13.30
N PRO A 321 -8.24 -23.78 14.56
CA PRO A 321 -9.46 -23.04 14.89
C PRO A 321 -9.54 -21.69 14.17
N LEU A 322 -10.75 -21.25 13.82
CA LEU A 322 -11.00 -19.97 13.18
C LEU A 322 -11.00 -18.83 14.22
N ASP A 323 -9.81 -18.38 14.60
CA ASP A 323 -9.62 -17.12 15.31
C ASP A 323 -9.39 -15.95 14.33
N GLU A 324 -9.23 -14.73 14.85
CA GLU A 324 -9.01 -13.53 14.02
C GLU A 324 -7.74 -13.62 13.16
N THR A 325 -6.66 -14.17 13.74
CA THR A 325 -5.36 -14.32 13.05
C THR A 325 -5.48 -15.32 11.91
N ASN A 326 -6.07 -16.48 12.19
CA ASN A 326 -6.27 -17.56 11.23
C ASN A 326 -7.24 -17.14 10.12
N THR A 327 -8.29 -16.40 10.47
CA THR A 327 -9.24 -15.82 9.52
C THR A 327 -8.55 -14.85 8.55
N SER A 328 -7.72 -13.95 9.08
CA SER A 328 -6.95 -12.99 8.28
C SER A 328 -5.94 -13.69 7.35
N ALA A 329 -5.29 -14.75 7.84
CA ALA A 329 -4.41 -15.60 7.06
C ALA A 329 -5.14 -16.26 5.88
N ILE A 330 -6.24 -16.97 6.13
CA ILE A 330 -7.06 -17.63 5.10
C ILE A 330 -7.53 -16.62 4.05
N ARG A 331 -8.03 -15.45 4.47
CA ARG A 331 -8.46 -14.38 3.56
C ARG A 331 -7.33 -13.94 2.63
N THR A 332 -6.14 -13.73 3.18
CA THR A 332 -4.97 -13.30 2.43
C THR A 332 -4.55 -14.37 1.41
N ILE A 333 -4.46 -15.63 1.83
CA ILE A 333 -4.06 -16.74 0.96
C ILE A 333 -5.06 -16.92 -0.18
N LEU A 334 -6.37 -16.91 0.11
CA LEU A 334 -7.40 -17.05 -0.92
C LEU A 334 -7.39 -15.89 -1.92
N GLN A 335 -7.13 -14.66 -1.48
CA GLN A 335 -6.99 -13.53 -2.40
C GLN A 335 -5.77 -13.70 -3.31
N MET A 336 -4.65 -14.24 -2.80
CA MET A 336 -3.48 -14.54 -3.63
C MET A 336 -3.76 -15.66 -4.63
N LEU A 337 -4.40 -16.75 -4.20
CA LEU A 337 -4.83 -17.84 -5.09
C LEU A 337 -5.75 -17.33 -6.19
N TYR A 338 -6.70 -16.46 -5.86
CA TYR A 338 -7.56 -15.83 -6.85
C TYR A 338 -6.77 -15.04 -7.87
N ASN A 339 -5.80 -14.22 -7.43
CA ASN A 339 -5.00 -13.43 -8.37
C ASN A 339 -4.25 -14.33 -9.36
N PHE A 340 -3.73 -15.48 -8.93
CA PHE A 340 -3.11 -16.46 -9.85
C PHE A 340 -4.08 -17.01 -10.90
N THR A 341 -5.39 -17.07 -10.63
CA THR A 341 -6.39 -17.51 -11.62
C THR A 341 -6.58 -16.54 -12.79
N LEU A 342 -6.08 -15.30 -12.67
CA LEU A 342 -6.25 -14.27 -13.71
C LEU A 342 -5.37 -14.52 -14.94
N HIS A 343 -4.30 -15.31 -14.82
CA HIS A 343 -3.45 -15.67 -15.96
C HIS A 343 -3.69 -17.11 -16.42
N LEU A 344 -3.92 -17.30 -17.72
CA LEU A 344 -4.37 -18.57 -18.29
C LEU A 344 -3.40 -19.75 -18.03
N ASN A 345 -2.08 -19.54 -18.18
CA ASN A 345 -1.11 -20.62 -17.98
C ASN A 345 -1.04 -21.08 -16.51
N VAL A 346 -1.10 -20.13 -15.57
CA VAL A 346 -1.08 -20.45 -14.14
C VAL A 346 -2.41 -21.08 -13.73
N LEU A 347 -3.53 -20.60 -14.26
CA LEU A 347 -4.85 -21.22 -14.09
C LEU A 347 -4.87 -22.67 -14.59
N ASN A 348 -4.29 -22.94 -15.77
CA ASN A 348 -4.20 -24.28 -16.31
C ASN A 348 -3.36 -25.20 -15.41
N TYR A 349 -2.25 -24.70 -14.87
CA TYR A 349 -1.48 -25.42 -13.86
C TYR A 349 -2.28 -25.66 -12.57
N MET A 350 -2.99 -24.66 -12.05
CA MET A 350 -3.86 -24.82 -10.87
C MET A 350 -4.90 -25.94 -11.06
N LYS A 351 -5.47 -26.07 -12.26
CA LYS A 351 -6.41 -27.15 -12.59
C LYS A 351 -5.79 -28.54 -12.55
N THR A 352 -4.46 -28.67 -12.65
CA THR A 352 -3.76 -29.94 -12.51
C THR A 352 -3.55 -30.37 -11.06
N ILE A 353 -3.77 -29.48 -10.08
CA ILE A 353 -3.54 -29.74 -8.65
C ILE A 353 -4.80 -30.41 -8.07
N PRO A 354 -4.78 -31.73 -7.77
CA PRO A 354 -6.00 -32.48 -7.49
C PRO A 354 -6.70 -32.07 -6.19
N THR A 355 -5.94 -31.57 -5.21
CA THR A 355 -6.43 -31.20 -3.88
C THR A 355 -7.06 -29.82 -3.81
N LEU A 356 -6.85 -28.96 -4.80
CA LEU A 356 -7.24 -27.56 -4.73
C LEU A 356 -8.75 -27.36 -4.76
N ILE A 357 -9.46 -28.00 -5.70
CA ILE A 357 -10.92 -27.88 -5.80
C ILE A 357 -11.62 -28.45 -4.55
N PRO A 358 -11.30 -29.67 -4.07
CA PRO A 358 -11.87 -30.20 -2.83
C PRO A 358 -11.63 -29.28 -1.62
N MET A 359 -10.43 -28.72 -1.49
CA MET A 359 -10.08 -27.80 -0.40
C MET A 359 -10.92 -26.51 -0.48
N LEU A 360 -11.03 -25.89 -1.67
CA LEU A 360 -11.85 -24.70 -1.86
C LEU A 360 -13.33 -24.97 -1.56
N LEU A 361 -13.86 -26.15 -1.92
CA LEU A 361 -15.22 -26.54 -1.57
C LEU A 361 -15.42 -26.62 -0.05
N GLN A 362 -14.49 -27.26 0.68
CA GLN A 362 -14.53 -27.30 2.14
C GLN A 362 -14.55 -25.90 2.76
N ILE A 363 -13.77 -24.96 2.21
CA ILE A 363 -13.72 -23.58 2.69
C ILE A 363 -15.07 -22.86 2.55
N THR A 364 -15.88 -23.20 1.54
CA THR A 364 -17.21 -22.56 1.36
C THR A 364 -18.21 -22.90 2.47
N GLU A 365 -17.89 -23.88 3.31
CA GLU A 365 -18.67 -24.28 4.49
C GLU A 365 -18.30 -23.46 5.74
N VAL A 366 -17.14 -22.78 5.74
CA VAL A 366 -16.70 -21.89 6.83
C VAL A 366 -17.71 -20.75 7.01
N VAL A 367 -18.16 -20.50 8.25
CA VAL A 367 -19.13 -19.43 8.58
C VAL A 367 -18.45 -18.05 8.59
N HIS A 368 -17.89 -17.64 7.45
CA HIS A 368 -17.27 -16.33 7.26
C HIS A 368 -17.45 -15.84 5.82
N ILE A 369 -18.25 -14.79 5.63
CA ILE A 369 -18.73 -14.38 4.30
C ILE A 369 -17.61 -14.02 3.32
N GLU A 370 -16.57 -13.31 3.76
CA GLU A 370 -15.47 -12.91 2.86
C GLU A 370 -14.54 -14.09 2.50
N ILE A 371 -14.45 -15.11 3.36
CA ILE A 371 -13.67 -16.33 3.09
C ILE A 371 -14.43 -17.15 2.04
N GLN A 372 -15.73 -17.34 2.25
CA GLN A 372 -16.61 -18.00 1.29
C GLN A 372 -16.55 -17.31 -0.08
N MET A 373 -16.62 -15.97 -0.09
CA MET A 373 -16.56 -15.16 -1.31
C MET A 373 -15.26 -15.42 -2.10
N ASN A 374 -14.09 -15.34 -1.46
CA ASN A 374 -12.82 -15.55 -2.17
C ASN A 374 -12.65 -17.01 -2.63
N ALA A 375 -13.16 -17.98 -1.87
CA ALA A 375 -13.18 -19.38 -2.29
C ALA A 375 -14.06 -19.57 -3.54
N TYR A 376 -15.27 -19.01 -3.56
CA TYR A 376 -16.15 -19.07 -4.73
C TYR A 376 -15.54 -18.37 -5.95
N ARG A 377 -14.82 -17.26 -5.77
CA ARG A 377 -14.11 -16.60 -6.89
C ARG A 377 -13.05 -17.52 -7.53
N CYS A 378 -12.31 -18.27 -6.71
CA CYS A 378 -11.35 -19.26 -7.22
C CYS A 378 -12.07 -20.41 -7.94
N LEU A 379 -13.12 -20.98 -7.32
CA LEU A 379 -13.90 -22.07 -7.90
C LEU A 379 -14.51 -21.68 -9.25
N GLY A 380 -15.01 -20.45 -9.38
CA GLY A 380 -15.61 -19.93 -10.63
C GLY A 380 -14.65 -19.86 -11.81
N LYS A 381 -13.33 -19.85 -11.55
CA LYS A 381 -12.29 -19.89 -12.60
C LYS A 381 -11.75 -21.32 -12.83
N LEU A 382 -11.74 -22.15 -11.79
CA LEU A 382 -11.17 -23.49 -11.83
C LEU A 382 -12.13 -24.56 -12.35
N MET A 383 -13.41 -24.47 -11.99
CA MET A 383 -14.43 -25.46 -12.37
C MET A 383 -15.06 -25.12 -13.71
N ARG A 384 -15.64 -26.14 -14.37
CA ARG A 384 -16.49 -25.91 -15.55
C ARG A 384 -17.85 -25.40 -15.10
N GLU A 385 -18.51 -24.64 -15.98
CA GLU A 385 -19.85 -24.09 -15.73
C GLU A 385 -20.87 -25.19 -15.33
N ASP A 386 -20.81 -26.36 -15.97
CA ASP A 386 -21.70 -27.48 -15.66
C ASP A 386 -21.46 -28.11 -14.28
N ASP A 387 -20.23 -28.07 -13.78
CA ASP A 387 -19.89 -28.58 -12.45
C ASP A 387 -20.37 -27.60 -11.37
N ILE A 388 -20.24 -26.29 -11.64
CA ILE A 388 -20.75 -25.21 -10.80
C ILE A 388 -22.27 -25.30 -10.66
N LYS A 389 -22.99 -25.52 -11.76
CA LYS A 389 -24.47 -25.67 -11.78
C LYS A 389 -24.98 -26.85 -10.95
N LYS A 390 -24.14 -27.87 -10.76
CA LYS A 390 -24.47 -29.07 -9.98
C LYS A 390 -24.14 -28.93 -8.49
N MET A 391 -23.53 -27.82 -8.07
CA MET A 391 -23.25 -27.57 -6.65
C MET A 391 -24.56 -27.44 -5.87
N ALA A 392 -24.59 -27.95 -4.64
CA ALA A 392 -25.83 -28.07 -3.85
C ALA A 392 -26.49 -26.74 -3.44
N ASN A 393 -25.82 -25.58 -3.64
CA ASN A 393 -26.29 -24.28 -3.12
C ASN A 393 -25.96 -23.07 -4.04
N PRO A 394 -26.44 -23.03 -5.29
CA PRO A 394 -26.22 -21.89 -6.19
C PRO A 394 -26.78 -20.58 -5.63
N SER A 395 -27.89 -20.64 -4.88
CA SER A 395 -28.48 -19.48 -4.21
C SER A 395 -27.57 -18.88 -3.13
N LYS A 396 -26.83 -19.71 -2.39
CA LYS A 396 -25.85 -19.25 -1.38
C LYS A 396 -24.69 -18.51 -2.04
N ILE A 397 -24.24 -18.98 -3.21
CA ILE A 397 -23.21 -18.33 -4.01
C ILE A 397 -23.70 -16.96 -4.46
N ALA A 398 -24.88 -16.89 -5.08
CA ALA A 398 -25.48 -15.64 -5.53
C ALA A 398 -25.65 -14.64 -4.36
N CYS A 399 -26.14 -15.08 -3.20
CA CYS A 399 -26.27 -14.21 -2.02
C CYS A 399 -24.92 -13.63 -1.55
N VAL A 400 -23.87 -14.46 -1.44
CA VAL A 400 -22.53 -14.00 -1.02
C VAL A 400 -21.96 -12.97 -1.99
N TYR A 401 -22.18 -13.15 -3.30
CA TYR A 401 -21.76 -12.19 -4.31
C TYR A 401 -22.60 -10.91 -4.29
N ILE A 402 -23.93 -11.00 -4.15
CA ILE A 402 -24.84 -9.85 -4.06
C ILE A 402 -24.51 -9.01 -2.82
N ASP A 403 -24.31 -9.64 -1.66
CA ASP A 403 -23.91 -8.97 -0.43
C ASP A 403 -22.57 -8.23 -0.60
N PHE A 404 -21.63 -8.81 -1.34
CA PHE A 404 -20.36 -8.16 -1.63
C PHE A 404 -20.50 -7.00 -2.63
N ILE A 405 -21.30 -7.16 -3.68
CA ILE A 405 -21.62 -6.08 -4.63
C ILE A 405 -22.23 -4.90 -3.91
N ASN A 406 -23.25 -5.15 -3.07
CA ASN A 406 -23.93 -4.10 -2.31
C ASN A 406 -22.96 -3.35 -1.39
N ARG A 407 -21.96 -4.03 -0.82
CA ARG A 407 -20.90 -3.41 -0.02
C ARG A 407 -19.85 -2.65 -0.85
N THR A 408 -19.72 -2.94 -2.14
CA THR A 408 -18.67 -2.38 -3.03
C THR A 408 -19.18 -1.21 -3.88
N ILE A 409 -20.49 -1.14 -4.16
CA ILE A 409 -21.11 -0.08 -4.98
C ILE A 409 -20.92 1.33 -4.39
N ASP A 410 -20.71 1.45 -3.08
CA ASP A 410 -20.52 2.73 -2.40
C ASP A 410 -19.09 3.32 -2.54
N ASP A 411 -18.15 2.63 -3.20
CA ASP A 411 -16.76 3.07 -3.34
C ASP A 411 -16.30 3.11 -4.81
N ARG A 412 -16.29 4.33 -5.40
CA ARG A 412 -15.85 4.57 -6.79
C ARG A 412 -14.40 4.10 -7.06
N ALA A 413 -13.56 3.97 -6.03
CA ALA A 413 -12.18 3.48 -6.18
C ALA A 413 -12.10 1.97 -6.49
N GLN A 414 -13.20 1.21 -6.33
CA GLN A 414 -13.23 -0.25 -6.49
C GLN A 414 -13.79 -0.74 -7.83
N THR A 415 -13.96 0.15 -8.81
CA THR A 415 -14.54 -0.14 -10.13
C THR A 415 -13.88 -1.35 -10.86
N ARG A 416 -12.55 -1.52 -10.79
CA ARG A 416 -11.87 -2.70 -11.38
C ARG A 416 -12.22 -4.01 -10.65
N ARG A 417 -12.32 -3.98 -9.32
CA ARG A 417 -12.74 -5.15 -8.52
C ARG A 417 -14.19 -5.51 -8.82
N PHE A 418 -15.05 -4.52 -9.02
CA PHE A 418 -16.43 -4.71 -9.45
C PHE A 418 -16.53 -5.43 -10.80
N TYR A 419 -15.77 -5.02 -11.83
CA TYR A 419 -15.77 -5.71 -13.13
C TYR A 419 -15.21 -7.14 -13.06
N SER A 420 -14.14 -7.36 -12.31
CA SER A 420 -13.57 -8.70 -12.04
C SER A 420 -14.57 -9.62 -11.32
N LEU A 421 -15.37 -9.06 -10.43
CA LEU A 421 -16.44 -9.77 -9.73
C LEU A 421 -17.59 -10.15 -10.68
N LEU A 422 -18.03 -9.21 -11.53
CA LEU A 422 -19.04 -9.48 -12.55
C LEU A 422 -18.61 -10.58 -13.52
N ASP A 423 -17.34 -10.59 -13.91
CA ASP A 423 -16.80 -11.64 -14.78
C ASP A 423 -16.79 -13.02 -14.10
N SER A 424 -16.50 -13.07 -12.80
CA SER A 424 -16.58 -14.30 -12.02
C SER A 424 -18.02 -14.80 -11.89
N LEU A 425 -18.98 -13.87 -11.71
CA LEU A 425 -20.42 -14.15 -11.63
C LEU A 425 -21.04 -14.69 -12.92
N LYS A 426 -20.55 -14.26 -14.09
CA LYS A 426 -21.00 -14.79 -15.38
C LYS A 426 -20.87 -16.31 -15.47
N ASN A 427 -19.89 -16.89 -14.78
CA ASN A 427 -19.68 -18.34 -14.74
C ASN A 427 -20.63 -19.06 -13.77
N PHE A 428 -21.33 -18.34 -12.89
CA PHE A 428 -22.23 -18.91 -11.86
C PHE A 428 -23.71 -18.78 -12.18
N VAL A 429 -24.12 -17.82 -13.02
CA VAL A 429 -25.55 -17.48 -13.17
C VAL A 429 -25.93 -17.36 -14.65
N GLN A 430 -27.06 -17.95 -15.05
CA GLN A 430 -27.69 -17.61 -16.32
C GLN A 430 -27.99 -16.11 -16.35
N HIS A 431 -27.67 -15.45 -17.46
CA HIS A 431 -27.83 -14.00 -17.67
C HIS A 431 -29.22 -13.46 -17.26
N ASP A 432 -30.26 -14.30 -17.25
CA ASP A 432 -31.65 -13.95 -16.94
C ASP A 432 -31.98 -13.87 -15.44
N GLN A 433 -31.29 -14.61 -14.56
CA GLN A 433 -31.55 -14.58 -13.11
C GLN A 433 -30.87 -13.39 -12.40
N VAL A 434 -29.67 -12.99 -12.84
CA VAL A 434 -29.04 -11.74 -12.35
C VAL A 434 -29.86 -10.53 -12.81
N LYS A 435 -30.39 -10.59 -14.03
CA LYS A 435 -31.24 -9.54 -14.60
C LYS A 435 -32.57 -9.43 -13.85
N SER A 436 -33.22 -10.54 -13.47
CA SER A 436 -34.46 -10.51 -12.68
C SER A 436 -34.26 -9.92 -11.28
N GLU A 437 -33.14 -10.22 -10.63
CA GLU A 437 -32.86 -9.74 -9.27
C GLU A 437 -32.38 -8.28 -9.27
N LEU A 438 -31.59 -7.85 -10.27
CA LEU A 438 -31.25 -6.44 -10.50
C LEU A 438 -32.49 -5.60 -10.85
N ILE A 439 -33.41 -6.13 -11.68
CA ILE A 439 -34.67 -5.47 -12.02
C ILE A 439 -35.61 -5.37 -10.80
N LYS A 440 -35.66 -6.39 -9.94
CA LYS A 440 -36.44 -6.33 -8.68
C LYS A 440 -35.90 -5.25 -7.74
N GLN A 441 -34.57 -5.07 -7.67
CA GLN A 441 -33.97 -4.05 -6.82
C GLN A 441 -34.11 -2.63 -7.38
N GLN A 442 -33.99 -2.44 -8.69
CA GLN A 442 -34.29 -1.15 -9.33
C GLN A 442 -35.78 -0.74 -9.19
N LYS A 443 -36.68 -1.73 -9.12
CA LYS A 443 -38.11 -1.48 -8.82
C LYS A 443 -38.41 -1.33 -7.33
N GLY A 444 -37.50 -1.75 -6.44
CA GLY A 444 -37.65 -1.61 -4.98
C GLY A 444 -37.05 -0.31 -4.42
N SER A 445 -36.19 0.39 -5.19
CA SER A 445 -35.61 1.69 -4.85
C SER A 445 -36.27 2.88 -5.56
N GLY A 446 -37.34 2.62 -6.32
CA GLY A 446 -38.19 3.67 -6.86
C GLY A 446 -39.02 4.31 -5.76
N HIS A 447 -38.68 5.55 -5.38
CA HIS A 447 -39.64 6.45 -4.75
C HIS A 447 -40.96 6.37 -5.51
N VAL A 448 -42.02 6.01 -4.78
CA VAL A 448 -43.38 6.33 -5.15
C VAL A 448 -43.49 7.85 -4.97
N ASP A 449 -43.21 8.57 -6.04
CA ASP A 449 -43.81 9.89 -6.26
C ASP A 449 -45.13 9.66 -6.99
N GLU A 450 -46.19 9.45 -6.18
CA GLU A 450 -47.51 10.06 -6.36
C GLU A 450 -48.03 10.49 -4.99
#